data_AF-A0A7C1I5Q8-F1
#
_entry.id   AF-A0A7C1I5Q8-F1
#
_cell.length_a   1.000
_cell.length_b   1.000
_cell.length_c   1.000
_cell.angle_alpha   90.00
_cell.angle_beta   90.00
_cell.angle_gamma   90.00
#
_symmetry.space_group_name_H-M   'P 1'
#
loop_
_entity.id
_entity.type
_entity.pdbx_description
1 polymer ?
#
loop_
_entity_poly.entity_id
_entity_poly.type
_entity_poly.pdbx_seq_one_letter_code
_entity_poly.pdbx_strand_id
1 'polypeptide(L)'
;MKDNFRQYVIGTILLAAVCSAGVWAGPVFSFTGITHNSAVNTQTGQAQLSVEVDDAGAGQVRFIFRNSGPAASTITQIYFDNGPAGPLASIVGFDYSNPGIAFTVGAVPSNVPGWNNVTPNFQATAGLTAGAADPAPHNGVNPFEWVGIT
;
A
#
# COMPACT_ATOMS: atom_id res chain seq x y z
N MET A 1 -38.98 59.57 28.14
CA MET A 1 -39.21 58.13 28.40
C MET A 1 -38.99 57.39 27.09
N LYS A 2 -38.04 56.45 27.06
CA LYS A 2 -37.75 55.46 25.98
C LYS A 2 -36.95 55.94 24.76
N ASP A 3 -35.63 56.03 24.94
CA ASP A 3 -34.62 55.10 24.41
C ASP A 3 -34.86 54.31 23.10
N ASN A 4 -33.73 54.14 22.38
CA ASN A 4 -33.28 52.97 21.58
C ASN A 4 -33.60 52.97 20.07
N PHE A 5 -32.72 52.59 19.14
CA PHE A 5 -31.32 52.11 19.16
C PHE A 5 -30.91 52.02 17.68
N ARG A 6 -29.82 52.67 17.27
CA ARG A 6 -29.23 52.49 15.92
C ARG A 6 -28.71 51.06 15.84
N GLN A 7 -29.37 50.19 15.08
CA GLN A 7 -28.89 48.84 14.80
C GLN A 7 -27.69 48.92 13.84
N TYR A 8 -26.47 48.90 14.39
CA TYR A 8 -25.28 48.52 13.65
C TYR A 8 -25.24 46.99 13.60
N VAL A 9 -25.65 46.42 12.48
CA VAL A 9 -25.43 44.99 12.20
C VAL A 9 -23.96 44.82 11.81
N ILE A 10 -23.15 44.38 12.77
CA ILE A 10 -21.77 43.94 12.50
C ILE A 10 -21.87 42.54 11.90
N GLY A 11 -21.77 42.45 10.57
CA GLY A 11 -21.66 41.18 9.87
C GLY A 11 -20.23 40.66 9.95
N THR A 12 -20.00 39.65 10.78
CA THR A 12 -18.71 38.93 10.81
C THR A 12 -18.64 38.00 9.59
N ILE A 13 -17.81 38.34 8.60
CA ILE A 13 -17.46 37.42 7.51
C ILE A 13 -16.46 36.41 8.06
N LEU A 14 -16.91 35.17 8.28
CA LEU A 14 -16.03 34.05 8.60
C LEU A 14 -15.38 33.59 7.27
N LEU A 15 -14.16 34.02 7.00
CA LEU A 15 -13.40 33.56 5.84
C LEU A 15 -12.85 32.15 6.14
N ALA A 16 -13.56 31.12 5.67
CA ALA A 16 -13.05 29.75 5.71
C ALA A 16 -11.93 29.61 4.66
N ALA A 17 -10.68 29.67 5.11
CA ALA A 17 -9.53 29.28 4.28
C ALA A 17 -9.60 27.77 4.07
N VAL A 18 -10.11 27.35 2.91
CA VAL A 18 -10.02 25.95 2.48
C VAL A 18 -8.57 25.72 2.05
N CYS A 19 -7.76 25.19 2.96
CA CYS A 19 -6.46 24.64 2.61
C CYS A 19 -6.68 23.36 1.81
N SER A 20 -6.65 23.44 0.48
CA SER A 20 -6.49 22.27 -0.37
C SER A 20 -5.06 21.77 -0.17
N ALA A 21 -4.87 20.76 0.68
CA ALA A 21 -3.64 20.00 0.69
C ALA A 21 -3.47 19.38 -0.70
N GLY A 22 -2.35 19.66 -1.37
CA GLY A 22 -2.02 19.00 -2.63
C GLY A 22 -1.83 17.52 -2.36
N VAL A 23 -2.65 16.66 -2.98
CA VAL A 23 -2.40 15.23 -2.99
C VAL A 23 -1.27 14.99 -3.98
N TRP A 24 -0.10 14.57 -3.49
CA TRP A 24 1.01 14.15 -4.33
C TRP A 24 1.04 12.62 -4.34
N ALA A 25 1.02 12.03 -5.53
CA ALA A 25 1.19 10.58 -5.68
C ALA A 25 2.67 10.22 -5.44
N GLY A 26 2.90 9.12 -4.75
CA GLY A 26 4.25 8.62 -4.49
C GLY A 26 4.94 8.12 -5.75
N PRO A 27 6.28 7.95 -5.75
CA PRO A 27 6.95 7.18 -6.80
C PRO A 27 6.33 5.79 -6.96
N VAL A 28 6.17 5.36 -8.21
CA VAL A 28 5.63 4.04 -8.57
C VAL A 28 6.76 3.17 -9.12
N PHE A 29 6.85 1.95 -8.59
CA PHE A 29 7.80 0.93 -9.01
C PHE A 29 7.06 -0.27 -9.62
N SER A 30 7.65 -0.85 -10.66
CA SER A 30 7.18 -2.10 -11.27
C SER A 30 7.94 -3.31 -10.73
N PHE A 31 7.38 -4.50 -10.89
CA PHE A 31 8.04 -5.74 -10.52
C PHE A 31 8.78 -6.38 -11.69
N THR A 32 9.75 -7.23 -11.36
CA THR A 32 10.36 -8.16 -12.32
C THR A 32 10.19 -9.60 -11.85
N GLY A 33 9.95 -10.53 -12.78
CA GLY A 33 9.93 -11.95 -12.45
C GLY A 33 11.34 -12.50 -12.31
N ILE A 34 11.55 -13.34 -11.30
CA ILE A 34 12.84 -13.94 -10.98
C ILE A 34 12.83 -15.45 -11.25
N THR A 35 11.83 -16.17 -10.74
CA THR A 35 11.63 -17.60 -10.99
C THR A 35 10.33 -17.79 -11.76
N HIS A 36 10.36 -18.62 -12.81
CA HIS A 36 9.22 -18.82 -13.70
C HIS A 36 8.96 -20.30 -13.92
N ASN A 37 7.77 -20.76 -13.54
CA ASN A 37 7.16 -21.94 -14.16
C ASN A 37 6.46 -21.57 -15.48
N SER A 38 6.16 -20.30 -15.71
CA SER A 38 5.49 -19.77 -16.91
C SER A 38 5.94 -18.33 -17.22
N ALA A 39 6.50 -18.11 -18.41
CA ALA A 39 6.87 -16.78 -18.90
C ALA A 39 5.64 -15.87 -19.07
N VAL A 40 4.48 -16.44 -19.42
CA VAL A 40 3.22 -15.70 -19.57
C VAL A 40 2.74 -15.15 -18.22
N ASN A 41 2.85 -15.94 -17.15
CA ASN A 41 2.47 -15.48 -15.80
C ASN A 41 3.38 -14.36 -15.33
N THR A 42 4.69 -14.48 -15.60
CA THR A 42 5.66 -13.41 -15.32
C THR A 42 5.32 -12.14 -16.07
N GLN A 43 5.10 -12.22 -17.38
CA GLN A 43 4.75 -11.06 -18.19
C GLN A 43 3.43 -10.42 -17.72
N THR A 44 2.44 -11.24 -17.35
CA THR A 44 1.18 -10.77 -16.78
C THR A 44 1.42 -9.97 -15.51
N GLY A 45 2.17 -10.52 -14.56
CA GLY A 45 2.51 -9.84 -13.32
C GLY A 45 3.28 -8.53 -13.55
N GLN A 46 4.31 -8.55 -14.41
CA GLN A 46 5.10 -7.37 -14.76
C GLN A 46 4.27 -6.26 -15.43
N ALA A 47 3.23 -6.62 -16.19
CA ALA A 47 2.39 -5.69 -16.90
C ALA A 47 1.34 -5.00 -16.03
N GLN A 48 0.95 -5.60 -14.89
CA GLN A 48 -0.18 -5.09 -14.10
C GLN A 48 0.06 -4.91 -12.61
N LEU A 49 1.15 -5.46 -12.07
CA LEU A 49 1.51 -5.30 -10.66
C LEU A 49 2.48 -4.12 -10.49
N SER A 50 2.20 -3.27 -9.52
CA SER A 50 3.06 -2.13 -9.17
C SER A 50 2.98 -1.82 -7.67
N VAL A 51 3.97 -1.11 -7.15
CA VAL A 51 3.92 -0.54 -5.81
C VAL A 51 4.14 0.97 -5.88
N GLU A 52 3.23 1.73 -5.29
CA GLU A 52 3.38 3.16 -5.05
C GLU A 52 3.89 3.37 -3.63
N VAL A 53 4.83 4.28 -3.42
CA VAL A 53 5.43 4.54 -2.11
C VAL A 53 5.16 5.99 -1.71
N ASP A 54 4.35 6.21 -0.68
CA ASP A 54 3.99 7.53 -0.20
C ASP A 54 4.44 7.79 1.24
N ASP A 55 4.62 9.07 1.56
CA ASP A 55 4.88 9.52 2.93
C ASP A 55 3.54 9.54 3.68
N ALA A 56 3.36 8.61 4.62
CA ALA A 56 2.16 8.51 5.44
C ALA A 56 2.17 9.52 6.61
N GLY A 57 3.25 10.29 6.75
CA GLY A 57 3.49 11.20 7.87
C GLY A 57 3.96 10.46 9.12
N ALA A 58 4.28 11.22 10.18
CA ALA A 58 4.66 10.67 11.49
C ALA A 58 5.84 9.67 11.46
N GLY A 59 6.74 9.78 10.47
CA GLY A 59 7.86 8.85 10.30
C GLY A 59 7.47 7.49 9.72
N GLN A 60 6.27 7.39 9.14
CA GLN A 60 5.77 6.20 8.47
C GLN A 60 5.83 6.37 6.95
N VAL A 61 5.96 5.25 6.26
CA VAL A 61 5.86 5.16 4.81
C VAL A 61 4.71 4.21 4.51
N ARG A 62 3.91 4.50 3.49
CA ARG A 62 2.92 3.53 3.03
C ARG A 62 3.27 3.04 1.63
N PHE A 63 3.16 1.72 1.48
CA PHE A 63 3.38 0.98 0.25
C PHE A 63 2.03 0.51 -0.27
N ILE A 64 1.60 1.04 -1.40
CA ILE A 64 0.33 0.68 -2.04
C ILE A 64 0.62 -0.29 -3.19
N PHE A 65 0.35 -1.56 -2.96
CA PHE A 65 0.47 -2.62 -3.95
C PHE A 65 -0.81 -2.70 -4.78
N ARG A 66 -0.68 -2.57 -6.09
CA ARG A 66 -1.80 -2.51 -7.03
C ARG A 66 -1.75 -3.66 -8.01
N ASN A 67 -2.93 -4.15 -8.39
CA ASN A 67 -3.13 -5.04 -9.51
C ASN A 67 -4.05 -4.32 -10.52
N SER A 68 -3.47 -3.53 -11.41
CA SER A 68 -4.22 -2.56 -12.22
C SER A 68 -4.79 -3.11 -13.54
N GLY A 69 -4.50 -4.37 -13.85
CA GLY A 69 -4.78 -4.98 -15.15
C GLY A 69 -5.83 -6.09 -15.08
N PRO A 70 -6.49 -6.41 -16.20
CA PRO A 70 -7.64 -7.30 -16.25
C PRO A 70 -7.28 -8.79 -16.18
N ALA A 71 -6.01 -9.16 -16.41
CA ALA A 71 -5.64 -10.57 -16.52
C ALA A 71 -5.70 -11.23 -15.14
N ALA A 72 -6.12 -12.50 -15.10
CA ALA A 72 -6.28 -13.23 -13.85
C ALA A 72 -4.93 -13.38 -13.14
N SER A 73 -4.77 -12.66 -12.03
CA SER A 73 -3.66 -12.78 -11.10
C SER A 73 -4.08 -12.23 -9.74
N THR A 74 -3.45 -12.70 -8.67
CA THR A 74 -3.76 -12.26 -7.31
C THR A 74 -2.47 -12.07 -6.52
N ILE A 75 -2.30 -10.90 -5.88
CA ILE A 75 -1.23 -10.72 -4.88
C ILE A 75 -1.72 -11.38 -3.58
N THR A 76 -1.01 -12.40 -3.13
CA THR A 76 -1.35 -13.13 -1.89
C THR A 76 -0.33 -12.93 -0.80
N GLN A 77 0.88 -12.51 -1.15
CA GLN A 77 2.00 -12.39 -0.22
C GLN A 77 2.90 -11.23 -0.63
N ILE A 78 3.37 -10.49 0.36
CA ILE A 78 4.24 -9.33 0.21
C ILE A 78 5.38 -9.48 1.21
N TYR A 79 6.60 -9.28 0.73
CA TYR A 79 7.82 -9.44 1.52
C TYR A 79 8.72 -8.23 1.30
N PHE A 80 9.24 -7.68 2.39
CA PHE A 80 10.29 -6.68 2.34
C PHE A 80 11.61 -7.31 2.77
N ASP A 81 12.65 -7.10 1.97
CA ASP A 81 14.04 -7.24 2.40
C ASP A 81 14.59 -5.83 2.54
N ASN A 82 14.76 -5.37 3.78
CA ASN A 82 15.32 -4.04 4.06
C ASN A 82 16.81 -4.11 4.44
N GLY A 83 17.41 -5.30 4.42
CA GLY A 83 18.77 -5.54 4.88
C GLY A 83 18.99 -5.31 6.38
N PRO A 84 20.19 -5.62 6.90
CA PRO A 84 20.49 -5.57 8.35
C PRO A 84 20.35 -4.19 9.00
N ALA A 85 20.44 -3.11 8.22
CA ALA A 85 20.38 -1.73 8.69
C ALA A 85 19.26 -0.94 7.99
N GLY A 86 18.21 -1.64 7.53
CA GLY A 86 17.09 -1.04 6.83
C GLY A 86 16.30 -0.05 7.68
N PRO A 87 15.64 0.95 7.06
CA PRO A 87 14.91 1.99 7.79
C PRO A 87 13.54 1.54 8.31
N LEU A 88 13.04 0.39 7.88
CA LEU A 88 11.71 -0.11 8.24
C LEU A 88 11.76 -0.92 9.55
N ALA A 89 10.87 -0.59 10.50
CA ALA A 89 10.81 -1.25 11.80
C ALA A 89 9.78 -2.38 11.89
N SER A 90 8.55 -2.13 11.43
CA SER A 90 7.42 -3.06 11.52
C SER A 90 6.29 -2.61 10.62
N ILE A 91 5.40 -3.54 10.23
CA ILE A 91 4.09 -3.21 9.67
C ILE A 91 3.14 -2.86 10.83
N VAL A 92 2.47 -1.72 10.72
CA VAL A 92 1.54 -1.17 11.72
C VAL A 92 0.10 -1.04 11.22
N GLY A 93 -0.13 -1.12 9.90
CA GLY A 93 -1.48 -0.97 9.36
C GLY A 93 -1.67 -1.52 7.96
N PHE A 94 -2.94 -1.70 7.61
CA PHE A 94 -3.37 -2.07 6.28
C PHE A 94 -4.56 -1.20 5.85
N ASP A 95 -4.52 -0.73 4.61
CA ASP A 95 -5.63 -0.08 3.93
C ASP A 95 -6.03 -0.92 2.71
N TYR A 96 -7.31 -0.97 2.37
CA TYR A 96 -7.78 -1.81 1.28
C TYR A 96 -8.70 -1.06 0.32
N SER A 97 -8.64 -1.42 -0.95
CA SER A 97 -9.58 -0.91 -1.96
C SER A 97 -11.02 -1.38 -1.75
N ASN A 98 -11.22 -2.52 -1.10
CA ASN A 98 -12.53 -3.08 -0.77
C ASN A 98 -12.47 -4.06 0.43
N PRO A 99 -13.60 -4.39 1.07
CA PRO A 99 -13.63 -5.27 2.26
C PRO A 99 -13.34 -6.75 2.01
N GLY A 100 -13.27 -7.21 0.76
CA GLY A 100 -12.92 -8.58 0.40
C GLY A 100 -11.42 -8.87 0.50
N ILE A 101 -10.59 -7.83 0.63
CA ILE A 101 -9.15 -7.97 0.82
C ILE A 101 -8.86 -8.01 2.31
N ALA A 102 -8.08 -9.00 2.74
CA ALA A 102 -7.67 -9.13 4.14
C ALA A 102 -6.23 -9.62 4.21
N PHE A 103 -5.35 -8.83 4.83
CA PHE A 103 -3.95 -9.17 5.05
C PHE A 103 -3.61 -9.12 6.53
N THR A 104 -2.70 -10.00 6.94
CA THR A 104 -2.11 -10.00 8.28
C THR A 104 -0.59 -9.99 8.18
N VAL A 105 0.08 -9.45 9.20
CA VAL A 105 1.54 -9.56 9.34
C VAL A 105 1.93 -11.04 9.47
N GLY A 106 3.00 -11.44 8.80
CA GLY A 106 3.50 -12.81 8.76
C GLY A 106 2.97 -13.58 7.55
N ALA A 107 3.68 -13.51 6.42
CA ALA A 107 3.43 -14.39 5.29
C ALA A 107 3.85 -15.84 5.60
N VAL A 108 3.15 -16.82 5.00
CA VAL A 108 3.48 -18.25 5.07
C VAL A 108 3.61 -18.81 3.66
N PRO A 109 4.82 -19.18 3.18
CA PRO A 109 6.08 -19.27 3.93
C PRO A 109 6.66 -17.90 4.36
N SER A 110 7.56 -17.88 5.34
CA SER A 110 8.10 -16.63 5.90
C SER A 110 9.15 -15.95 5.01
N ASN A 111 9.61 -16.61 3.94
CA ASN A 111 10.48 -16.04 2.93
C ASN A 111 10.04 -16.52 1.55
N VAL A 112 10.40 -15.78 0.50
CA VAL A 112 9.98 -16.09 -0.87
C VAL A 112 10.67 -17.37 -1.37
N PRO A 113 9.90 -18.42 -1.75
CA PRO A 113 10.47 -19.66 -2.24
C PRO A 113 11.33 -19.44 -3.49
N GLY A 114 12.56 -19.97 -3.47
CA GLY A 114 13.50 -19.92 -4.60
C GLY A 114 14.28 -18.61 -4.75
N TRP A 115 14.02 -17.60 -3.93
CA TRP A 115 14.73 -16.31 -3.96
C TRP A 115 16.02 -16.28 -3.12
N ASN A 116 16.41 -17.42 -2.55
CA ASN A 116 17.72 -17.62 -1.95
C ASN A 116 18.85 -17.78 -3.00
N ASN A 117 18.50 -17.86 -4.30
CA ASN A 117 19.45 -18.06 -5.39
C ASN A 117 19.69 -16.81 -6.26
N VAL A 118 19.09 -15.67 -5.93
CA VAL A 118 19.45 -14.38 -6.56
C VAL A 118 20.67 -13.77 -5.86
N THR A 119 21.39 -12.89 -6.56
CA THR A 119 22.56 -12.17 -6.02
C THR A 119 22.33 -10.66 -6.09
N PRO A 120 22.35 -9.93 -4.96
CA PRO A 120 22.37 -10.45 -3.59
C PRO A 120 21.12 -11.30 -3.28
N ASN A 121 21.21 -12.16 -2.28
CA ASN A 121 20.09 -13.00 -1.87
C ASN A 121 18.95 -12.13 -1.34
N PHE A 122 17.71 -12.53 -1.63
CA PHE A 122 16.57 -11.92 -0.97
C PHE A 122 16.29 -12.66 0.34
N GLN A 123 16.27 -11.92 1.44
CA GLN A 123 15.93 -12.41 2.76
C GLN A 123 14.83 -11.54 3.34
N ALA A 124 13.60 -12.04 3.34
CA ALA A 124 12.49 -11.36 3.97
C ALA A 124 12.81 -11.00 5.42
N THR A 125 12.68 -9.73 5.77
CA THR A 125 12.88 -9.24 7.13
C THR A 125 11.72 -9.69 8.01
N ALA A 126 12.03 -10.32 9.14
CA ALA A 126 11.03 -10.77 10.11
C ALA A 126 10.18 -9.58 10.58
N GLY A 127 8.86 -9.74 10.59
CA GLY A 127 7.91 -8.66 10.94
C GLY A 127 7.59 -7.68 9.80
N LEU A 128 8.26 -7.80 8.65
CA LEU A 128 7.99 -7.05 7.42
C LEU A 128 7.54 -7.98 6.29
N THR A 129 6.64 -8.90 6.62
CA THR A 129 5.96 -9.74 5.63
C THR A 129 4.47 -9.68 5.89
N ALA A 130 3.68 -9.78 4.83
CA ALA A 130 2.23 -9.79 4.90
C ALA A 130 1.66 -10.89 4.01
N GLY A 131 0.69 -11.64 4.55
CA GLY A 131 -0.02 -12.68 3.82
C GLY A 131 -1.51 -12.39 3.80
N ALA A 132 -2.16 -12.72 2.68
CA ALA A 132 -3.61 -12.74 2.58
C ALA A 132 -4.19 -13.77 3.57
N ALA A 133 -5.23 -13.39 4.30
CA ALA A 133 -5.89 -14.26 5.27
C ALA A 133 -6.58 -15.45 4.58
N ASP A 134 -6.70 -16.57 5.28
CA ASP A 134 -7.32 -17.76 4.72
C ASP A 134 -8.84 -17.61 4.45
N PRO A 135 -9.37 -18.26 3.40
CA PRO A 135 -8.63 -19.06 2.41
C PRO A 135 -7.92 -18.19 1.37
N ALA A 136 -6.59 -18.24 1.32
CA ALA A 136 -5.85 -17.71 0.18
C ALA A 136 -6.16 -18.57 -1.07
N PRO A 137 -6.34 -17.99 -2.27
CA PRO A 137 -6.04 -16.61 -2.65
C PRO A 137 -7.22 -15.63 -2.54
N HIS A 138 -8.39 -16.04 -2.01
CA HIS A 138 -9.64 -15.25 -2.15
C HIS A 138 -9.59 -13.87 -1.51
N ASN A 139 -8.82 -13.71 -0.42
CA ASN A 139 -8.68 -12.44 0.28
C ASN A 139 -7.47 -11.61 -0.18
N GLY A 140 -6.84 -12.00 -1.29
CA GLY A 140 -5.71 -11.27 -1.88
C GLY A 140 -6.15 -10.10 -2.77
N VAL A 141 -5.19 -9.52 -3.50
CA VAL A 141 -5.44 -8.39 -4.41
C VAL A 141 -5.62 -8.89 -5.85
N ASN A 142 -6.86 -8.99 -6.29
CA ASN A 142 -7.29 -9.42 -7.63
C ASN A 142 -7.24 -8.25 -8.64
N PRO A 143 -7.60 -8.48 -9.93
CA PRO A 143 -7.66 -7.41 -10.92
C PRO A 143 -8.48 -6.19 -10.47
N PHE A 144 -7.89 -5.01 -10.68
CA PHE A 144 -8.41 -3.69 -10.31
C PHE A 144 -8.47 -3.38 -8.81
N GLU A 145 -7.75 -4.14 -8.00
CA GLU A 145 -7.69 -3.96 -6.54
C GLU A 145 -6.33 -3.42 -6.07
N TRP A 146 -6.30 -2.94 -4.82
CA TRP A 146 -5.07 -2.55 -4.14
C TRP A 146 -5.11 -2.81 -2.62
N VAL A 147 -3.92 -2.99 -2.04
CA VAL A 147 -3.66 -2.99 -0.58
C VAL A 147 -2.56 -2.00 -0.25
N GLY A 148 -2.79 -1.14 0.74
CA GLY A 148 -1.80 -0.29 1.37
C GLY A 148 -1.24 -0.97 2.61
N ILE A 149 0.08 -0.88 2.80
CA ILE A 149 0.79 -1.35 4.00
C ILE A 149 1.55 -0.16 4.58
N THR A 150 1.34 0.14 5.86
CA THR A 150 2.04 1.17 6.62
C THR A 150 2.87 0.54 7.72
#